data_AF-A0AAW1QNH5-F1
#
_entry.id   AF-A0AAW1QNH5-F1
#
_cell.length_a   1.000
_cell.length_b   1.000
_cell.length_c   1.000
_cell.angle_alpha   90.00
_cell.angle_beta   90.00
_cell.angle_gamma   90.00
#
_symmetry.space_group_name_H-M   'P 1'
#
loop_
_entity.id
_entity.type
_entity.pdbx_description
1 polymer ?
#
loop_
_entity_poly.entity_id
_entity_poly.type
_entity_poly.pdbx_seq_one_letter_code
_entity_poly.pdbx_strand_id
1 'polypeptide(L)'
;MELHNTGSEAADLRGKTLVLPAVTIGNVGQLAADLLINTLLLPCAGSVQEPSLLPCVGLGAYDRDAAGTLSTEMQLYADPAQSWAIVQQRSPPAAGRQEAFAASLTDFVAEAGVCQVLLLASADAALRGDEQLASPAVRFSATSEAAAAAARELRFVELEDPAGEQPSAQSMLPPWPLWRALKACGVPVLLLMWHASEGDNTADALVLATAAAQALEKLQGAAIAAGPGGPGGGGADGGAAGGWAWVAPRSWGAALYGSKRVLY
;
A
#
# COMPACT_ATOMS: atom_id res chain seq x y z
N MET A 1 -3.98 18.63 -0.67
CA MET A 1 -2.75 17.81 -0.58
C MET A 1 -1.73 18.37 -1.55
N GLU A 2 -0.46 18.50 -1.14
CA GLU A 2 0.58 19.13 -1.98
C GLU A 2 1.81 18.22 -2.11
N LEU A 3 2.27 17.98 -3.34
CA LEU A 3 3.49 17.20 -3.63
C LEU A 3 4.70 18.13 -3.77
N HIS A 4 5.70 17.92 -2.92
CA HIS A 4 6.99 18.61 -2.94
C HIS A 4 8.05 17.68 -3.53
N ASN A 5 8.44 17.92 -4.78
CA ASN A 5 9.36 17.03 -5.50
C ASN A 5 10.78 17.06 -4.91
N THR A 6 11.44 15.89 -4.90
CA THR A 6 12.85 15.76 -4.47
C THR A 6 13.85 16.28 -5.51
N GLY A 7 13.44 16.36 -6.80
CA GLY A 7 14.24 16.81 -7.92
C GLY A 7 13.67 18.07 -8.60
N SER A 8 14.35 18.52 -9.67
CA SER A 8 13.94 19.68 -10.46
C SER A 8 12.72 19.43 -11.36
N GLU A 9 12.41 18.16 -11.64
CA GLU A 9 11.27 17.76 -12.46
C GLU A 9 10.14 17.22 -11.58
N ALA A 10 8.91 17.60 -11.91
CA ALA A 10 7.72 17.12 -11.22
C ALA A 10 7.43 15.67 -11.59
N ALA A 11 7.04 14.85 -10.61
CA ALA A 11 6.60 13.49 -10.87
C ALA A 11 5.30 13.49 -11.69
N ASP A 12 5.34 12.96 -12.92
CA ASP A 12 4.13 12.80 -13.74
C ASP A 12 3.38 11.53 -13.31
N LEU A 13 2.15 11.69 -12.81
CA LEU A 13 1.27 10.57 -12.45
C LEU A 13 0.18 10.30 -13.50
N ARG A 14 0.15 11.08 -14.58
CA ARG A 14 -0.89 10.97 -15.59
C ARG A 14 -0.86 9.59 -16.24
N GLY A 15 -2.01 8.92 -16.25
CA GLY A 15 -2.15 7.60 -16.86
C GLY A 15 -1.48 6.47 -16.07
N LYS A 16 -0.93 6.73 -14.88
CA LYS A 16 -0.33 5.71 -14.02
C LYS A 16 -1.37 5.09 -13.07
N THR A 17 -1.11 3.85 -12.66
CA THR A 17 -1.80 3.22 -11.52
C THR A 17 -1.13 3.68 -10.22
N LEU A 18 -1.91 4.27 -9.30
CA LEU A 18 -1.42 4.66 -7.98
C LEU A 18 -1.69 3.55 -6.96
N VAL A 19 -0.63 2.98 -6.38
CA VAL A 19 -0.74 2.07 -5.24
C VAL A 19 -0.80 2.90 -3.96
N LEU A 20 -1.83 2.66 -3.16
CA LEU A 20 -2.15 3.48 -2.00
C LEU A 20 -2.41 2.57 -0.78
N PRO A 21 -1.53 2.55 0.22
CA PRO A 21 -1.79 1.84 1.47
C PRO A 21 -2.68 2.68 2.40
N ALA A 22 -3.73 2.06 2.93
CA ALA A 22 -4.49 2.62 4.04
C ALA A 22 -3.82 2.25 5.38
N VAL A 23 -3.91 3.16 6.35
CA VAL A 23 -3.49 2.89 7.74
C VAL A 23 -4.61 2.13 8.45
N THR A 24 -4.54 0.81 8.42
CA THR A 24 -5.52 -0.14 8.98
C THR A 24 -4.86 -1.14 9.92
N ILE A 25 -5.64 -2.08 10.49
CA ILE A 25 -5.18 -3.00 11.54
C ILE A 25 -3.88 -3.73 11.17
N GLY A 26 -2.92 -3.80 12.09
CA GLY A 26 -1.64 -4.46 11.84
C GLY A 26 -0.76 -3.82 10.75
N ASN A 27 -1.14 -2.64 10.24
CA ASN A 27 -0.39 -1.85 9.25
C ASN A 27 -0.02 -2.63 7.97
N VAL A 28 -0.76 -3.70 7.65
CA VAL A 28 -0.40 -4.65 6.59
C VAL A 28 -0.26 -3.97 5.22
N GLY A 29 -1.15 -3.03 4.89
CA GLY A 29 -1.06 -2.25 3.64
C GLY A 29 0.23 -1.44 3.54
N GLN A 30 0.62 -0.76 4.63
CA GLN A 30 1.85 0.04 4.69
C GLN A 30 3.10 -0.86 4.60
N LEU A 31 3.08 -2.00 5.28
CA LEU A 31 4.15 -2.99 5.23
C LEU A 31 4.26 -3.64 3.83
N ALA A 32 3.15 -3.87 3.14
CA ALA A 32 3.17 -4.33 1.75
C ALA A 32 3.76 -3.27 0.81
N ALA A 33 3.43 -1.99 1.01
CA ALA A 33 4.05 -0.89 0.27
C ALA A 33 5.56 -0.78 0.56
N ASP A 34 6.01 -1.02 1.80
CA ASP A 34 7.42 -1.11 2.17
C ASP A 34 8.16 -2.16 1.32
N LEU A 35 7.58 -3.35 1.20
CA LEU A 35 8.15 -4.44 0.40
C LEU A 35 8.21 -4.09 -1.08
N LEU A 36 7.13 -3.53 -1.65
CA LEU A 36 7.08 -3.11 -3.05
C LEU A 36 8.15 -2.05 -3.35
N ILE A 37 8.17 -0.95 -2.59
CA ILE A 37 9.12 0.16 -2.78
C ILE A 37 10.56 -0.33 -2.66
N ASN A 38 10.85 -1.10 -1.61
CA ASN A 38 12.22 -1.52 -1.32
C ASN A 38 12.70 -2.68 -2.21
N THR A 39 11.82 -3.54 -2.70
CA THR A 39 12.21 -4.62 -3.64
C THR A 39 12.41 -4.07 -5.04
N LEU A 40 11.57 -3.12 -5.47
CA LEU A 40 11.59 -2.53 -6.80
C LEU A 40 12.58 -1.35 -6.92
N LEU A 41 13.28 -1.02 -5.84
CA LEU A 41 14.27 0.07 -5.79
C LEU A 41 13.70 1.43 -6.22
N LEU A 42 12.42 1.69 -5.94
CA LEU A 42 11.77 2.90 -6.41
C LEU A 42 12.40 4.16 -5.80
N PRO A 43 12.74 5.17 -6.62
CA PRO A 43 13.24 6.43 -6.10
C PRO A 43 12.11 7.22 -5.42
N CYS A 44 12.45 7.96 -4.38
CA CYS A 44 11.55 8.92 -3.77
C CYS A 44 11.37 10.11 -4.72
N ALA A 45 10.14 10.30 -5.20
CA ALA A 45 9.78 11.35 -6.14
C ALA A 45 9.39 12.66 -5.42
N GLY A 46 8.93 12.59 -4.17
CA GLY A 46 8.57 13.77 -3.38
C GLY A 46 7.96 13.44 -2.02
N SER A 47 7.91 14.44 -1.15
CA SER A 47 7.09 14.41 0.07
C SER A 47 5.70 14.95 -0.22
N VAL A 48 4.69 14.35 0.39
CA VAL A 48 3.30 14.75 0.23
C VAL A 48 2.85 15.41 1.53
N GLN A 49 2.59 16.71 1.48
CA GLN A 49 2.05 17.44 2.62
C GLN A 49 0.52 17.35 2.64
N GLU A 50 0.00 16.86 3.76
CA GLU A 50 -1.43 16.74 4.00
C GLU A 50 -1.78 17.18 5.43
N PRO A 51 -2.47 18.32 5.62
CA PRO A 51 -2.78 18.89 6.93
C PRO A 51 -3.58 17.97 7.86
N SER A 52 -4.26 16.96 7.31
CA SER A 52 -5.06 16.03 8.07
C SER A 52 -4.24 14.91 8.71
N LEU A 53 -2.99 14.69 8.32
CA LEU A 53 -2.12 13.65 8.87
C LEU A 53 -1.42 14.10 10.16
N LEU A 54 -1.16 13.16 11.07
CA LEU A 54 -0.30 13.45 12.22
C LEU A 54 1.15 13.66 11.74
N PRO A 55 1.84 14.73 12.18
CA PRO A 55 3.20 15.00 11.72
C PRO A 55 4.16 13.92 12.23
N CYS A 56 5.04 13.42 11.37
CA CYS A 56 6.15 12.58 11.78
C CYS A 56 7.38 12.85 10.91
N VAL A 57 8.56 12.67 11.49
CA VAL A 57 9.83 12.74 10.77
C VAL A 57 10.74 11.62 11.26
N GLY A 58 11.45 11.00 10.32
CA GLY A 58 12.42 9.95 10.59
C GLY A 58 13.55 9.95 9.59
N LEU A 59 14.48 9.02 9.77
CA LEU A 59 15.52 8.74 8.78
C LEU A 59 14.89 8.14 7.51
N GLY A 60 15.56 8.31 6.37
CA GLY A 60 15.15 7.76 5.09
C GLY A 60 14.90 6.25 5.19
N ALA A 61 13.62 5.86 5.09
CA ALA A 61 13.18 4.50 5.38
C ALA A 61 13.78 3.45 4.41
N TYR A 62 14.11 3.89 3.20
CA TYR A 62 14.68 3.07 2.13
C TYR A 62 16.06 3.56 1.68
N ASP A 63 16.69 4.47 2.45
CA ASP A 63 18.01 5.00 2.11
C ASP A 63 19.02 3.85 1.98
N ARG A 64 19.54 3.71 0.76
CA ARG A 64 20.58 2.73 0.40
C ARG A 64 21.96 3.35 0.51
N ASP A 65 22.03 4.59 0.08
CA ASP A 65 23.21 5.43 0.13
C ASP A 65 23.03 6.39 1.32
N ALA A 66 24.08 6.61 2.10
CA ALA A 66 24.05 7.36 3.37
C ALA A 66 23.82 8.89 3.18
N ALA A 67 23.00 9.28 2.19
CA ALA A 67 22.68 10.64 1.81
C ALA A 67 21.84 11.38 2.87
N GLY A 68 21.31 10.67 3.87
CA GLY A 68 20.64 11.28 5.02
C GLY A 68 19.33 11.95 4.64
N THR A 69 18.48 11.26 3.87
CA THR A 69 17.16 11.79 3.52
C THR A 69 16.21 11.68 4.72
N LEU A 70 15.20 12.54 4.73
CA LEU A 70 14.13 12.49 5.74
C LEU A 70 12.95 11.70 5.18
N SER A 71 12.37 10.85 6.03
CA SER A 71 11.05 10.28 5.81
C SER A 71 10.02 11.10 6.60
N THR A 72 8.88 11.40 5.97
CA THR A 72 7.80 12.23 6.53
C THR A 72 6.50 11.41 6.63
N GLU A 73 5.38 12.06 6.98
CA GLU A 73 4.06 11.44 7.09
C GLU A 73 3.58 10.72 5.84
N MET A 74 3.92 11.25 4.67
CA MET A 74 3.55 10.67 3.39
C MET A 74 4.57 11.05 2.31
N GLN A 75 4.94 10.07 1.49
CA GLN A 75 5.92 10.24 0.42
C GLN A 75 5.48 9.49 -0.83
N LEU A 76 5.78 10.04 -1.99
CA LEU A 76 5.54 9.44 -3.30
C LEU A 76 6.83 8.78 -3.81
N TYR A 77 6.71 7.55 -4.27
CA TYR A 77 7.77 6.78 -4.91
C TYR A 77 7.35 6.43 -6.33
N ALA A 78 8.13 6.86 -7.31
CA ALA A 78 7.79 6.70 -8.72
C ALA A 78 9.05 6.67 -9.57
N ASP A 79 9.12 5.71 -10.48
CA ASP A 79 10.10 5.68 -11.56
C ASP A 79 9.39 6.16 -12.85
N PRO A 80 9.91 7.18 -13.56
CA PRO A 80 9.32 7.66 -14.81
C PRO A 80 9.06 6.55 -15.84
N ALA A 81 9.88 5.50 -15.87
CA ALA A 81 9.76 4.37 -16.79
C ALA A 81 8.60 3.41 -16.44
N GLN A 82 8.05 3.49 -15.22
CA GLN A 82 7.00 2.59 -14.75
C GLN A 82 5.62 3.19 -14.98
N SER A 83 4.63 2.39 -15.37
CA SER A 83 3.23 2.82 -15.51
C SER A 83 2.48 2.90 -14.18
N TRP A 84 3.20 2.99 -13.07
CA TRP A 84 2.68 2.97 -11.73
C TRP A 84 3.54 3.77 -10.77
N ALA A 85 2.94 4.17 -9.66
CA ALA A 85 3.59 4.86 -8.56
C ALA A 85 3.04 4.36 -7.23
N ILE A 86 3.79 4.53 -6.15
CA ILE A 86 3.40 4.08 -4.81
C ILE A 86 3.46 5.26 -3.86
N VAL A 87 2.37 5.51 -3.15
CA VAL A 87 2.39 6.38 -1.96
C VAL A 87 2.77 5.50 -0.77
N GLN A 88 3.66 5.97 0.09
CA GLN A 88 3.84 5.43 1.43
C GLN A 88 3.27 6.41 2.44
N GLN A 89 2.34 5.95 3.26
CA GLN A 89 1.78 6.71 4.38
C GLN A 89 2.36 6.15 5.67
N ARG A 90 2.96 7.00 6.51
CA ARG A 90 3.58 6.61 7.79
C ARG A 90 2.71 6.92 8.99
N SER A 91 1.89 7.97 8.92
CA SER A 91 1.02 8.38 10.01
C SER A 91 -0.46 8.32 9.63
N PRO A 92 -1.37 8.05 10.59
CA PRO A 92 -2.80 8.10 10.33
C PRO A 92 -3.30 9.55 10.22
N PRO A 93 -4.48 9.77 9.61
CA PRO A 93 -5.21 11.02 9.77
C PRO A 93 -5.52 11.27 11.25
N ALA A 94 -5.44 12.53 11.67
CA ALA A 94 -5.85 12.94 13.01
C ALA A 94 -7.34 12.58 13.26
N ALA A 95 -7.70 12.36 14.52
CA ALA A 95 -9.06 11.98 14.88
C ALA A 95 -10.08 13.02 14.37
N GLY A 96 -11.13 12.56 13.67
CA GLY A 96 -12.15 13.41 13.06
C GLY A 96 -11.75 14.01 11.71
N ARG A 97 -10.56 13.74 11.19
CA ARG A 97 -10.05 14.25 9.90
C ARG A 97 -10.08 13.22 8.77
N GLN A 98 -10.63 12.02 9.00
CA GLN A 98 -10.63 10.92 8.02
C GLN A 98 -11.34 11.28 6.71
N GLU A 99 -12.51 11.91 6.78
CA GLU A 99 -13.25 12.35 5.58
C GLU A 99 -12.54 13.52 4.87
N ALA A 100 -11.96 14.47 5.62
CA ALA A 100 -11.19 15.57 5.04
C ALA A 100 -9.92 15.08 4.32
N PHE A 101 -9.23 14.10 4.93
CA PHE A 101 -8.10 13.41 4.32
C PHE A 101 -8.53 12.68 3.03
N ALA A 102 -9.63 11.92 3.09
CA ALA A 102 -10.15 11.19 1.94
C ALA A 102 -10.48 12.13 0.77
N ALA A 103 -11.16 13.25 1.04
CA ALA A 103 -11.48 14.26 0.02
C ALA A 103 -10.21 14.88 -0.60
N SER A 104 -9.27 15.32 0.23
CA SER A 104 -8.00 15.93 -0.23
C SER A 104 -7.17 14.96 -1.09
N LEU A 105 -7.15 13.67 -0.73
CA LEU A 105 -6.46 12.64 -1.49
C LEU A 105 -7.18 12.34 -2.83
N THR A 106 -8.52 12.31 -2.85
CA THR A 106 -9.26 12.10 -4.09
C THR A 106 -9.11 13.25 -5.07
N ASP A 107 -9.05 14.49 -4.57
CA ASP A 107 -8.77 15.67 -5.39
C ASP A 107 -7.37 15.55 -6.00
N PHE A 108 -6.37 15.19 -5.20
CA PHE A 108 -5.00 14.93 -5.68
C PHE A 108 -4.95 13.85 -6.77
N VAL A 109 -5.63 12.72 -6.56
CA VAL A 109 -5.70 11.61 -7.54
C VAL A 109 -6.31 12.09 -8.87
N ALA A 110 -7.40 12.85 -8.81
CA ALA A 110 -8.08 13.37 -9.99
C ALA A 110 -7.24 14.42 -10.74
N GLU A 111 -6.69 15.40 -10.02
CA GLU A 111 -5.87 16.48 -10.58
C GLU A 111 -4.57 15.95 -11.19
N ALA A 112 -3.96 14.93 -10.58
CA ALA A 112 -2.75 14.29 -11.07
C ALA A 112 -2.99 13.41 -12.32
N GLY A 113 -4.25 13.16 -12.70
CA GLY A 113 -4.61 12.37 -13.88
C GLY A 113 -4.32 10.87 -13.73
N VAL A 114 -4.32 10.36 -12.50
CA VAL A 114 -4.18 8.93 -12.19
C VAL A 114 -5.33 8.16 -12.86
N CYS A 115 -5.01 7.06 -13.55
CA CYS A 115 -6.02 6.30 -14.31
C CYS A 115 -6.66 5.17 -13.50
N GLN A 116 -6.00 4.71 -12.44
CA GLN A 116 -6.44 3.60 -11.61
C GLN A 116 -5.81 3.73 -10.22
N VAL A 117 -6.55 3.37 -9.17
CA VAL A 117 -6.02 3.23 -7.81
C VAL A 117 -6.03 1.76 -7.40
N LEU A 118 -4.93 1.31 -6.79
CA LEU A 118 -4.83 0.03 -6.10
C LEU A 118 -4.73 0.30 -4.59
N LEU A 119 -5.85 0.19 -3.89
CA LEU A 119 -5.96 0.46 -2.45
C LEU A 119 -5.59 -0.79 -1.66
N LEU A 120 -4.59 -0.72 -0.79
CA LEU A 120 -4.14 -1.82 0.05
C LEU A 120 -4.59 -1.60 1.49
N ALA A 121 -5.31 -2.57 2.06
CA ALA A 121 -5.86 -2.46 3.40
C ALA A 121 -5.87 -3.81 4.13
N SER A 122 -6.25 -3.75 5.40
CA SER A 122 -6.49 -4.91 6.24
C SER A 122 -7.72 -4.70 7.13
N ALA A 123 -8.33 -5.82 7.53
CA ALA A 123 -9.46 -5.86 8.46
C ALA A 123 -9.17 -6.81 9.63
N ASP A 124 -9.90 -6.65 10.72
CA ASP A 124 -9.71 -7.45 11.93
C ASP A 124 -10.02 -8.92 11.67
N ALA A 125 -9.05 -9.79 11.91
CA ALA A 125 -9.18 -11.22 11.76
C ALA A 125 -10.27 -11.84 12.67
N ALA A 126 -10.65 -11.16 13.75
CA ALA A 126 -11.76 -11.55 14.63
C ALA A 126 -13.15 -11.37 13.99
N LEU A 127 -13.24 -10.60 12.90
CA LEU A 127 -14.48 -10.39 12.16
C LEU A 127 -14.68 -11.41 11.04
N ARG A 128 -13.76 -12.37 10.91
CA ARG A 128 -13.88 -13.43 9.92
C ARG A 128 -15.06 -14.33 10.24
N GLY A 129 -15.88 -14.60 9.22
CA GLY A 129 -16.87 -15.69 9.28
C GLY A 129 -16.19 -17.06 9.24
N ASP A 130 -16.90 -18.10 9.69
CA ASP A 130 -16.37 -19.47 9.79
C ASP A 130 -15.79 -20.00 8.47
N GLU A 131 -16.43 -19.71 7.34
CA GLU A 131 -15.96 -20.10 6.00
C GLU A 131 -14.59 -19.49 5.66
N GLN A 132 -14.31 -18.30 6.20
CA GLN A 132 -13.10 -17.55 5.94
C GLN A 132 -11.91 -18.02 6.80
N LEU A 133 -12.17 -18.77 7.88
CA LEU A 133 -11.14 -19.41 8.69
C LEU A 133 -10.56 -20.64 7.99
N ALA A 134 -11.37 -21.35 7.20
CA ALA A 134 -10.96 -22.57 6.51
C ALA A 134 -10.04 -22.30 5.29
N SER A 135 -10.15 -21.12 4.66
CA SER A 135 -9.32 -20.73 3.52
C SER A 135 -9.01 -19.22 3.56
N PRO A 136 -7.87 -18.81 4.16
CA PRO A 136 -7.47 -17.42 4.16
C PRO A 136 -7.11 -17.00 2.73
N ALA A 137 -7.80 -15.97 2.24
CA ALA A 137 -7.63 -15.45 0.88
C ALA A 137 -7.65 -13.93 0.89
N VAL A 138 -6.91 -13.34 -0.04
CA VAL A 138 -6.99 -11.89 -0.30
C VAL A 138 -8.38 -11.58 -0.81
N ARG A 139 -9.03 -10.63 -0.15
CA ARG A 139 -10.35 -10.15 -0.52
C ARG A 139 -10.23 -8.95 -1.43
N PHE A 140 -11.19 -8.75 -2.31
CA PHE A 140 -11.21 -7.57 -3.17
C PHE A 140 -12.59 -6.92 -3.29
N SER A 141 -12.59 -5.61 -3.53
CA SER A 141 -13.74 -4.89 -4.06
C SER A 141 -13.27 -3.98 -5.19
N ALA A 142 -14.07 -3.82 -6.24
CA ALA A 142 -13.66 -3.06 -7.42
C ALA A 142 -14.77 -2.11 -7.86
N THR A 143 -14.40 -0.94 -8.39
CA THR A 143 -15.35 0.03 -8.96
C THR A 143 -15.47 -0.06 -10.48
N SER A 144 -14.64 -0.89 -11.13
CA SER A 144 -14.70 -1.16 -12.57
C SER A 144 -14.68 -2.67 -12.85
N GLU A 145 -15.36 -3.09 -13.92
CA GLU A 145 -15.37 -4.51 -14.32
C GLU A 145 -13.99 -5.00 -14.73
N ALA A 146 -13.16 -4.14 -15.34
CA ALA A 146 -11.79 -4.50 -15.69
C ALA A 146 -10.95 -4.87 -14.45
N ALA A 147 -11.07 -4.09 -13.37
CA ALA A 147 -10.40 -4.38 -12.11
C ALA A 147 -10.99 -5.63 -11.43
N ALA A 148 -12.31 -5.81 -11.48
CA ALA A 148 -12.97 -6.99 -10.93
C ALA A 148 -12.56 -8.28 -11.67
N ALA A 149 -12.53 -8.25 -13.00
CA ALA A 149 -12.09 -9.36 -13.84
C ALA A 149 -10.63 -9.74 -13.55
N ALA A 150 -9.73 -8.74 -13.46
CA ALA A 150 -8.34 -8.96 -13.09
C ALA A 150 -8.20 -9.68 -11.73
N ALA A 151 -8.95 -9.25 -10.71
CA ALA A 151 -8.93 -9.87 -9.39
C ALA A 151 -9.49 -11.31 -9.38
N ARG A 152 -10.58 -11.56 -10.12
CA ARG A 152 -11.17 -12.91 -10.26
C ARG A 152 -10.23 -13.89 -10.97
N GLU A 153 -9.52 -13.44 -12.00
CA GLU A 153 -8.51 -14.25 -12.69
C GLU A 153 -7.34 -14.61 -11.79
N LEU A 154 -6.97 -13.71 -10.87
CA LEU A 154 -5.98 -13.96 -9.82
C LEU A 154 -6.53 -14.80 -8.65
N ARG A 155 -7.79 -15.21 -8.72
CA ARG A 155 -8.50 -15.99 -7.69
C ARG A 155 -8.58 -15.29 -6.33
N PHE A 156 -8.56 -13.96 -6.33
CA PHE A 156 -8.96 -13.20 -5.15
C PHE A 156 -10.45 -13.38 -4.92
N VAL A 157 -10.87 -13.34 -3.66
CA VAL A 157 -12.28 -13.56 -3.32
C VAL A 157 -12.98 -12.24 -3.14
N GLU A 158 -14.18 -12.11 -3.69
CA GLU A 158 -14.94 -10.88 -3.57
C GLU A 158 -15.26 -10.58 -2.09
N LEU A 159 -15.12 -9.32 -1.71
CA LEU A 159 -15.38 -8.84 -0.36
C LEU A 159 -16.89 -8.66 -0.18
N GLU A 160 -17.44 -9.36 0.80
CA GLU A 160 -18.83 -9.22 1.22
C GLU A 160 -19.05 -7.81 1.80
N ASP A 161 -20.13 -7.15 1.36
CA ASP A 161 -20.55 -5.78 1.72
C ASP A 161 -19.46 -4.91 2.37
N PRO A 162 -18.60 -4.24 1.58
CA PRO A 162 -17.42 -3.56 2.08
C PRO A 162 -17.72 -2.45 3.10
N ALA A 163 -18.91 -1.88 3.18
CA ALA A 163 -19.15 -0.74 4.07
C ALA A 163 -20.41 -0.84 4.93
N GLY A 164 -21.30 -1.79 4.66
CA GLY A 164 -22.69 -1.65 5.07
C GLY A 164 -23.32 -0.44 4.38
N GLU A 165 -24.49 -0.58 3.79
CA GLU A 165 -25.26 0.61 3.37
C GLU A 165 -25.61 1.53 4.56
N GLN A 166 -25.54 1.00 5.80
CA GLN A 166 -25.83 1.69 7.04
C GLN A 166 -24.55 2.25 7.69
N PRO A 167 -24.50 3.54 8.06
CA PRO A 167 -23.41 4.11 8.83
C PRO A 167 -23.22 3.36 10.16
N SER A 168 -22.00 2.88 10.41
CA SER A 168 -21.61 2.26 11.67
C SER A 168 -20.32 2.92 12.17
N ALA A 169 -20.01 2.79 13.46
CA ALA A 169 -18.74 3.29 13.99
C ALA A 169 -17.53 2.68 13.22
N GLN A 170 -17.68 1.44 12.77
CA GLN A 170 -16.67 0.73 12.01
C GLN A 170 -16.52 1.27 10.59
N SER A 171 -17.62 1.64 9.91
CA SER A 171 -17.55 2.25 8.57
C SER A 171 -17.01 3.68 8.58
N MET A 172 -16.80 4.29 9.76
CA MET A 172 -16.09 5.57 9.90
C MET A 172 -14.57 5.41 10.04
N LEU A 173 -14.07 4.19 10.27
CA LEU A 173 -12.65 3.89 10.38
C LEU A 173 -12.05 3.59 8.99
N PRO A 174 -10.73 3.80 8.81
CA PRO A 174 -10.03 3.34 7.61
C PRO A 174 -10.27 1.84 7.34
N PRO A 175 -10.37 1.42 6.07
CA PRO A 175 -10.14 2.20 4.86
C PRO A 175 -11.42 2.88 4.31
N TRP A 176 -12.55 2.82 5.02
CA TRP A 176 -13.87 3.06 4.43
C TRP A 176 -14.17 4.51 4.01
N PRO A 177 -13.77 5.56 4.76
CA PRO A 177 -13.88 6.94 4.27
C PRO A 177 -13.17 7.12 2.93
N LEU A 178 -11.97 6.56 2.82
CA LEU A 178 -11.15 6.63 1.62
C LEU A 178 -11.78 5.83 0.46
N TRP A 179 -12.25 4.61 0.73
CA TRP A 179 -12.96 3.79 -0.26
C TRP A 179 -14.21 4.52 -0.82
N ARG A 180 -15.03 5.12 0.05
CA ARG A 180 -16.22 5.88 -0.37
C ARG A 180 -15.86 7.08 -1.23
N ALA A 181 -14.89 7.88 -0.79
CA ALA A 181 -14.45 9.06 -1.53
C ALA A 181 -13.89 8.67 -2.91
N LEU A 182 -13.01 7.68 -2.97
CA LEU A 182 -12.42 7.18 -4.23
C LEU A 182 -13.50 6.65 -5.18
N LYS A 183 -14.47 5.89 -4.67
CA LYS A 183 -15.61 5.42 -5.46
C LYS A 183 -16.43 6.57 -6.04
N ALA A 184 -16.62 7.65 -5.29
CA ALA A 184 -17.34 8.84 -5.74
C ALA A 184 -16.54 9.69 -6.75
N CYS A 185 -15.21 9.65 -6.70
CA CYS A 185 -14.30 10.39 -7.58
C CYS A 185 -14.35 9.90 -9.05
N GLY A 186 -14.83 8.66 -9.29
CA GLY A 186 -15.00 8.12 -10.64
C GLY A 186 -13.72 7.55 -11.27
N VAL A 187 -12.58 7.63 -10.56
CA VAL A 187 -11.36 6.89 -10.94
C VAL A 187 -11.57 5.40 -10.61
N PRO A 188 -11.27 4.48 -11.56
CA PRO A 188 -11.26 3.05 -11.30
C PRO A 188 -10.40 2.67 -10.09
N VAL A 189 -10.96 1.89 -9.17
CA VAL A 189 -10.30 1.48 -7.92
C VAL A 189 -10.43 -0.01 -7.74
N LEU A 190 -9.32 -0.65 -7.37
CA LEU A 190 -9.27 -2.02 -6.87
C LEU A 190 -8.81 -1.96 -5.41
N LEU A 191 -9.67 -2.34 -4.48
CA LEU A 191 -9.34 -2.56 -3.08
C LEU A 191 -8.87 -4.00 -2.91
N LEU A 192 -7.69 -4.20 -2.34
CA LEU A 192 -7.21 -5.49 -1.82
C LEU A 192 -7.17 -5.43 -0.31
N MET A 193 -7.73 -6.46 0.33
CA MET A 193 -7.87 -6.53 1.77
C MET A 193 -7.41 -7.88 2.31
N TRP A 194 -6.61 -7.83 3.37
CA TRP A 194 -6.21 -9.01 4.14
C TRP A 194 -6.77 -8.98 5.56
N HIS A 195 -7.09 -10.14 6.13
CA HIS A 195 -7.52 -10.22 7.53
C HIS A 195 -6.30 -10.44 8.41
N ALA A 196 -6.06 -9.52 9.34
CA ALA A 196 -4.90 -9.53 10.21
C ALA A 196 -5.29 -9.28 11.67
N SER A 197 -4.43 -9.74 12.57
CA SER A 197 -4.48 -9.38 13.99
C SER A 197 -3.37 -8.39 14.30
N GLU A 198 -3.50 -7.62 15.38
CA GLU A 198 -2.38 -6.82 15.86
C GLU A 198 -1.18 -7.69 16.25
N GLY A 199 0.03 -7.19 16.00
CA GLY A 199 1.28 -7.90 16.29
C GLY A 199 2.30 -7.85 15.15
N ASP A 200 3.10 -8.90 15.03
CA ASP A 200 4.05 -9.06 13.91
C ASP A 200 3.32 -9.53 12.65
N ASN A 201 3.06 -8.57 11.76
CA ASN A 201 2.35 -8.76 10.51
C ASN A 201 3.29 -8.90 9.30
N THR A 202 4.55 -9.28 9.52
CA THR A 202 5.56 -9.48 8.45
C THR A 202 5.08 -10.50 7.41
N ALA A 203 4.52 -11.63 7.85
CA ALA A 203 4.02 -12.67 6.95
C ALA A 203 2.78 -12.21 6.17
N ASP A 204 1.86 -11.51 6.84
CA ASP A 204 0.65 -10.95 6.23
C ASP A 204 1.00 -9.90 5.16
N ALA A 205 2.04 -9.09 5.41
CA ALA A 205 2.54 -8.11 4.46
C ALA A 205 3.12 -8.78 3.20
N LEU A 206 3.81 -9.92 3.32
CA LEU A 206 4.32 -10.68 2.17
C LEU A 206 3.17 -11.19 1.29
N VAL A 207 2.08 -11.66 1.91
CA VAL A 207 0.88 -12.11 1.19
C VAL A 207 0.25 -10.94 0.44
N LEU A 208 0.00 -9.82 1.12
CA LEU A 208 -0.64 -8.66 0.51
C LEU A 208 0.26 -7.98 -0.56
N ALA A 209 1.57 -7.94 -0.36
CA ALA A 209 2.53 -7.44 -1.37
C ALA A 209 2.54 -8.32 -2.62
N THR A 210 2.51 -9.65 -2.46
CA THR A 210 2.41 -10.59 -3.58
C THR A 210 1.13 -10.39 -4.37
N ALA A 211 0.00 -10.27 -3.69
CA ALA A 211 -1.28 -10.00 -4.36
C ALA A 211 -1.30 -8.63 -5.04
N ALA A 212 -0.74 -7.60 -4.41
CA ALA A 212 -0.63 -6.27 -5.01
C ALA A 212 0.23 -6.27 -6.28
N ALA A 213 1.37 -6.96 -6.27
CA ALA A 213 2.24 -7.08 -7.43
C ALA A 213 1.55 -7.82 -8.59
N GLN A 214 0.90 -8.96 -8.30
CA GLN A 214 0.12 -9.71 -9.29
C GLN A 214 -1.02 -8.87 -9.88
N ALA A 215 -1.75 -8.12 -9.03
CA ALA A 215 -2.80 -7.22 -9.48
C ALA A 215 -2.25 -6.13 -10.39
N LEU A 216 -1.10 -5.56 -10.04
CA LEU A 216 -0.47 -4.50 -10.80
C LEU A 216 0.02 -5.00 -12.18
N GLU A 217 0.64 -6.18 -12.24
CA GLU A 217 0.99 -6.84 -13.50
C GLU A 217 -0.24 -7.08 -14.39
N LYS A 218 -1.32 -7.56 -13.77
CA LYS A 218 -2.57 -7.87 -14.47
C LYS A 218 -3.25 -6.62 -15.02
N LEU A 219 -3.30 -5.54 -14.24
CA LEU A 219 -3.88 -4.26 -14.64
C LEU A 219 -3.06 -3.58 -15.75
N GLN A 220 -1.75 -3.82 -15.81
CA GLN A 220 -0.85 -3.24 -16.83
C GLN A 220 -0.68 -4.11 -18.06
N GLY A 221 -0.98 -5.41 -17.95
CA GLY A 221 -0.68 -6.39 -19.01
C GLY A 221 0.82 -6.63 -19.20
N ALA A 222 1.65 -6.30 -18.20
CA ALA A 222 3.10 -6.42 -18.26
C ALA A 222 3.64 -6.98 -16.94
N ALA A 223 4.68 -7.82 -17.02
CA ALA A 223 5.37 -8.33 -15.84
C ALA A 223 6.19 -7.21 -15.17
N ILE A 224 6.23 -7.21 -13.84
CA ILE A 224 7.03 -6.25 -13.07
C ILE A 224 8.37 -6.93 -12.77
N ALA A 225 9.46 -6.38 -13.30
CA ALA A 225 10.78 -6.88 -13.00
C ALA A 225 11.18 -6.48 -11.57
N ALA A 226 11.62 -7.45 -10.76
CA ALA A 226 12.35 -7.15 -9.53
C ALA A 226 13.64 -6.36 -9.89
N GLY A 227 13.95 -5.32 -9.12
CA GLY A 227 15.09 -4.45 -9.44
C GLY A 227 16.42 -5.22 -9.49
N PRO A 228 17.38 -4.82 -10.36
CA PRO A 228 18.70 -5.43 -10.40
C PRO A 228 19.44 -5.12 -9.10
N GLY A 229 19.51 -6.09 -8.17
CA GLY A 229 20.27 -5.93 -6.91
C GLY A 229 19.62 -6.50 -5.65
N GLY A 230 18.47 -7.18 -5.72
CA GLY A 230 17.97 -7.98 -4.59
C GLY A 230 18.97 -9.10 -4.23
N PRO A 231 19.17 -9.44 -2.94
CA PRO A 231 20.06 -10.53 -2.58
C PRO A 231 19.57 -11.82 -3.24
N GLY A 232 20.43 -12.37 -4.10
CA GLY A 232 20.12 -13.50 -4.96
C GLY A 232 19.67 -14.74 -4.21
N GLY A 233 18.89 -15.56 -4.91
CA GLY A 233 18.33 -16.81 -4.41
C GLY A 233 19.37 -17.76 -3.85
N GLY A 234 19.02 -18.36 -2.71
CA GLY A 234 19.75 -19.46 -2.11
C GLY A 234 18.99 -20.01 -0.90
N GLY A 235 18.29 -21.14 -1.08
CA GLY A 235 17.69 -21.91 0.01
C GLY A 235 16.30 -22.45 -0.34
N ALA A 236 16.25 -23.71 -0.76
CA ALA A 236 15.03 -24.45 -1.04
C ALA A 236 14.23 -24.72 0.24
N ASP A 237 12.89 -24.58 0.18
CA ASP A 237 11.95 -25.67 0.48
C ASP A 237 10.50 -25.26 0.15
N GLY A 238 9.85 -26.07 -0.70
CA GLY A 238 8.42 -26.39 -0.56
C GLY A 238 7.34 -25.38 -0.95
N GLY A 239 7.23 -25.06 -2.25
CA GLY A 239 5.92 -24.97 -2.93
C GLY A 239 5.13 -23.65 -2.87
N ALA A 240 5.35 -22.77 -3.87
CA ALA A 240 4.29 -22.01 -4.56
C ALA A 240 4.90 -21.37 -5.84
N ALA A 241 4.16 -21.42 -6.95
CA ALA A 241 4.61 -20.95 -8.26
C ALA A 241 4.85 -19.42 -8.28
N GLY A 242 5.97 -18.99 -8.85
CA GLY A 242 6.24 -17.57 -9.20
C GLY A 242 6.62 -16.64 -8.04
N GLY A 243 7.36 -17.16 -7.05
CA GLY A 243 7.66 -16.42 -5.81
C GLY A 243 8.54 -15.18 -6.01
N TRP A 244 7.98 -14.01 -5.71
CA TRP A 244 8.70 -12.75 -5.56
C TRP A 244 9.79 -12.87 -4.48
N ALA A 245 11.02 -12.43 -4.79
CA ALA A 245 12.11 -12.33 -3.83
C ALA A 245 12.00 -11.00 -3.06
N TRP A 246 11.05 -10.92 -2.13
CA TRP A 246 10.77 -9.72 -1.35
C TRP A 246 11.96 -9.30 -0.48
N VAL A 247 12.30 -8.02 -0.51
CA VAL A 247 13.36 -7.40 0.29
C VAL A 247 12.74 -6.42 1.27
N ALA A 248 12.74 -6.77 2.56
CA ALA A 248 12.28 -5.87 3.62
C ALA A 248 13.22 -4.65 3.78
N PRO A 249 12.69 -3.45 4.10
CA PRO A 249 13.52 -2.31 4.46
C PRO A 249 14.37 -2.56 5.70
N ARG A 250 15.48 -1.82 5.85
CA ARG A 250 16.38 -1.96 7.01
C ARG A 250 15.68 -1.72 8.35
N SER A 251 14.63 -0.91 8.37
CA SER A 251 13.82 -0.63 9.56
C SER A 251 13.14 -1.87 10.13
N TRP A 252 12.89 -2.90 9.33
CA TRP A 252 12.29 -4.16 9.78
C TRP A 252 13.27 -5.06 10.53
N GLY A 253 14.59 -4.79 10.42
CA GLY A 253 15.63 -5.56 11.11
C GLY A 253 15.73 -5.24 12.60
N ALA A 254 16.94 -4.95 13.08
CA ALA A 254 17.20 -4.73 14.51
C ALA A 254 16.42 -3.55 15.15
N ALA A 255 15.80 -2.68 14.35
CA ALA A 255 14.98 -1.58 14.86
C ALA A 255 13.55 -2.02 15.23
N LEU A 256 12.97 -3.01 14.55
CA LEU A 256 11.59 -3.45 14.76
C LEU A 256 11.37 -4.05 16.16
N TYR A 257 12.33 -4.85 16.63
CA TYR A 257 12.31 -5.47 17.96
C TYR A 257 13.07 -4.68 19.03
N GLY A 258 13.44 -3.44 18.70
CA GLY A 258 14.24 -2.56 19.53
C GLY A 258 15.75 -2.84 19.43
N SER A 259 16.54 -1.78 19.26
CA SER A 259 17.99 -1.89 19.34
C SER A 259 18.42 -1.93 20.80
N LYS A 260 18.91 -3.07 21.30
CA LYS A 260 19.68 -3.12 22.56
C LYS A 260 21.06 -2.48 22.33
N ARG A 261 21.12 -1.15 22.21
CA ARG A 261 22.36 -0.43 22.48
C ARG A 261 22.41 -0.21 23.98
N VAL A 262 23.22 -1.02 24.66
CA VAL A 262 23.62 -0.71 26.03
C VAL A 262 24.47 0.56 25.94
N LEU A 263 23.91 1.67 26.41
CA LEU A 263 24.66 2.91 26.60
C LEU A 263 25.57 2.67 27.81
N TYR A 264 26.86 2.41 27.55
CA TYR A 264 27.92 2.50 28.56
C TYR A 264 28.69 3.81 28.35
#